data_AF-A0A9P8EFD3-F1
#
_entry.id   AF-A0A9P8EFD3-F1
#
_cell.length_a   1.000
_cell.length_b   1.000
_cell.length_c   1.000
_cell.angle_alpha   90.00
_cell.angle_beta   90.00
_cell.angle_gamma   90.00
#
_symmetry.space_group_name_H-M   'P 1'
#
loop_
_entity.id
_entity.type
_entity.pdbx_description
1 polymer ?
#
loop_
_entity_poly.entity_id
_entity_poly.type
_entity_poly.pdbx_seq_one_letter_code
_entity_poly.pdbx_strand_id
1 'polypeptide(L)'
;MLEPSKVAEQTGYHRPSKAQRARAAGLKDDSTFKDEDYPAPLVLPNDELDSDPKYPLQSVTEWQNLLTPKILPYKRKKIYVAGPPGFTKDCPPLQKIQWPHRHPLPPNYKHVLEYLAAFYTGFEVIELPKETLCFDKWSNAEDPKPSESFVALNTTKESIRIRKRPMPKNGRGFQLNLNDMLDAAIAVLPSDALALLLLMDFDMYEDDDDESGCGRAYGYSHVCIVSSFRYNPAFDKGIELDREHVWPASHCAKYVQAQVNKFIEPSETGPVSKAHTPLQPSKPLARAMQAHLIANPSPTSMWLERVCRTASHELGHCLGMDHCMYYACIMQGSNSIPEDLRQPPYLCPIDNAKLDTLIADIMRMVVGLLGFRLGWKRGWIMEMMA
;
A
#
# COMPACT_ATOMS: atom_id res chain seq x y z
N MET A 1 -6.84 2.96 22.41
CA MET A 1 -7.57 4.20 22.08
C MET A 1 -8.16 4.00 20.70
N LEU A 2 -9.49 4.09 20.55
CA LEU A 2 -10.17 3.84 19.25
C LEU A 2 -10.54 5.12 18.50
N GLU A 3 -10.26 6.28 19.11
CA GLU A 3 -10.48 7.60 18.53
C GLU A 3 -9.16 8.24 18.08
N PRO A 4 -9.21 9.30 17.25
CA PRO A 4 -8.03 10.06 16.90
C PRO A 4 -7.34 10.64 18.14
N SER A 5 -6.03 10.89 18.04
CA SER A 5 -5.30 11.59 19.10
C SER A 5 -5.71 13.07 19.16
N LYS A 6 -5.26 13.78 20.21
CA LYS A 6 -5.50 15.24 20.35
C LYS A 6 -4.85 16.08 19.24
N VAL A 7 -3.89 15.54 18.50
CA VAL A 7 -3.27 16.22 17.36
C VAL A 7 -4.32 16.51 16.28
N ALA A 8 -5.26 15.58 16.05
CA ALA A 8 -6.34 15.77 15.08
C ALA A 8 -7.11 17.09 15.28
N GLU A 9 -7.42 17.45 16.52
CA GLU A 9 -8.13 18.68 16.84
C GLU A 9 -7.30 19.94 16.51
N GLN A 10 -5.98 19.88 16.68
CA GLN A 10 -5.09 21.00 16.39
C GLN A 10 -4.82 21.19 14.90
N THR A 11 -4.74 20.09 14.17
CA THR A 11 -4.47 20.08 12.72
C THR A 11 -5.73 20.34 11.91
N GLY A 12 -6.91 20.15 12.53
CA GLY A 12 -8.20 20.33 11.89
C GLY A 12 -8.69 19.08 11.16
N TYR A 13 -8.08 17.91 11.42
CA TYR A 13 -8.65 16.64 11.01
C TYR A 13 -9.89 16.35 11.86
N HIS A 14 -11.03 16.23 11.19
CA HIS A 14 -12.30 15.87 11.82
C HIS A 14 -12.81 14.57 11.23
N ARG A 15 -12.77 13.50 12.03
CA ARG A 15 -13.31 12.20 11.63
C ARG A 15 -14.80 12.33 11.29
N PRO A 16 -15.25 11.88 10.10
CA PRO A 16 -16.66 11.91 9.77
C PRO A 16 -17.52 11.13 10.78
N SER A 17 -18.73 11.64 11.04
CA SER A 17 -19.67 11.00 11.96
C SER A 17 -20.00 9.57 11.53
N LYS A 18 -20.46 8.74 12.48
CA LYS A 18 -20.86 7.36 12.21
C LYS A 18 -21.84 7.24 11.03
N ALA A 19 -22.86 8.10 10.99
CA ALA A 19 -23.83 8.16 9.90
C ALA A 19 -23.21 8.58 8.56
N GLN A 20 -22.25 9.52 8.55
CA GLN A 20 -21.53 9.88 7.32
C GLN A 20 -20.67 8.71 6.81
N ARG A 21 -19.98 8.01 7.71
CA ARG A 21 -19.15 6.84 7.36
C ARG A 21 -19.98 5.66 6.85
N ALA A 22 -21.14 5.39 7.46
CA ALA A 22 -22.07 4.38 6.96
C ALA A 22 -22.56 4.71 5.54
N ARG A 23 -22.95 5.96 5.28
CA ARG A 23 -23.30 6.42 3.92
C ARG A 23 -22.13 6.32 2.95
N ALA A 24 -20.91 6.65 3.38
CA ALA A 24 -19.72 6.53 2.55
C ALA A 24 -19.42 5.08 2.16
N ALA A 25 -19.76 4.10 3.01
CA ALA A 25 -19.71 2.67 2.71
C ALA A 25 -20.90 2.16 1.86
N GLY A 26 -21.83 3.03 1.44
CA GLY A 26 -23.02 2.64 0.67
C GLY A 26 -24.16 2.05 1.51
N LEU A 27 -24.13 2.18 2.84
CA LEU A 27 -25.17 1.67 3.73
C LEU A 27 -26.33 2.68 3.89
N LYS A 28 -27.55 2.17 4.08
CA LYS A 28 -28.76 2.99 4.28
C LYS A 28 -28.86 3.59 5.68
N ASP A 29 -28.37 2.88 6.68
CA ASP A 29 -28.29 3.31 8.08
C ASP A 29 -26.99 2.80 8.72
N ASP A 30 -26.71 3.25 9.94
CA ASP A 30 -25.49 2.94 10.68
C ASP A 30 -25.66 1.84 11.72
N SER A 31 -26.78 1.10 11.69
CA SER A 31 -27.10 0.07 12.69
C SER A 31 -26.14 -1.12 12.64
N THR A 32 -25.67 -1.46 11.43
CA THR A 32 -24.71 -2.54 11.19
C THR A 32 -23.25 -2.08 11.30
N PHE A 33 -23.03 -0.77 11.40
CA PHE A 33 -21.70 -0.17 11.45
C PHE A 33 -21.21 -0.10 12.89
N LYS A 34 -20.09 -0.75 13.21
CA LYS A 34 -19.57 -0.83 14.59
C LYS A 34 -18.15 -0.26 14.65
N ASP A 35 -18.00 0.84 15.37
CA ASP A 35 -16.70 1.52 15.52
C ASP A 35 -15.70 0.68 16.34
N GLU A 36 -16.19 -0.28 17.13
CA GLU A 36 -15.38 -1.21 17.92
C GLU A 36 -14.55 -2.17 17.04
N ASP A 37 -15.01 -2.42 15.81
CA ASP A 37 -14.37 -3.31 14.84
C ASP A 37 -13.24 -2.61 14.09
N TYR A 38 -13.32 -1.28 13.94
CA TYR A 38 -12.39 -0.47 13.16
C TYR A 38 -12.05 0.84 13.89
N PRO A 39 -10.82 0.98 14.44
CA PRO A 39 -10.38 2.21 15.08
C PRO A 39 -10.41 3.40 14.12
N ALA A 40 -10.54 4.62 14.63
CA ALA A 40 -10.26 5.84 13.86
C ALA A 40 -8.81 5.86 13.34
N PRO A 41 -8.50 6.69 12.33
CA PRO A 41 -7.11 7.07 12.08
C PRO A 41 -6.47 7.64 13.35
N LEU A 42 -5.23 7.25 13.63
CA LEU A 42 -4.58 7.62 14.88
C LEU A 42 -4.23 9.11 14.96
N VAL A 43 -3.71 9.68 13.87
CA VAL A 43 -3.23 11.07 13.73
C VAL A 43 -2.24 11.46 14.84
N LEU A 44 -0.96 11.15 14.63
CA LEU A 44 0.16 11.64 15.45
C LEU A 44 0.92 12.76 14.72
N PRO A 45 1.84 13.45 15.40
CA PRO A 45 2.61 14.53 14.77
C PRO A 45 3.52 14.01 13.67
N ASN A 46 3.57 14.74 12.56
CA ASN A 46 4.22 14.41 11.28
C ASN A 46 3.62 13.21 10.54
N ASP A 47 2.45 12.71 10.96
CA ASP A 47 1.67 11.80 10.14
C ASP A 47 1.25 12.52 8.84
N GLU A 48 0.92 11.76 7.82
CA GLU A 48 0.34 12.32 6.60
C GLU A 48 -0.90 13.14 6.95
N LEU A 49 -1.79 12.59 7.78
CA LEU A 49 -3.05 13.25 8.16
C LEU A 49 -2.87 14.52 9.01
N ASP A 50 -1.71 14.66 9.66
CA ASP A 50 -1.32 15.92 10.31
C ASP A 50 -0.92 16.96 9.25
N SER A 51 -0.21 16.52 8.22
CA SER A 51 0.29 17.36 7.12
C SER A 51 -0.80 17.78 6.11
N ASP A 52 -1.73 16.86 5.76
CA ASP A 52 -2.90 17.14 4.92
C ASP A 52 -4.22 16.67 5.58
N PRO A 53 -4.67 17.37 6.63
CA PRO A 53 -5.88 17.01 7.37
C PRO A 53 -7.17 17.17 6.55
N LYS A 54 -7.07 17.78 5.36
CA LYS A 54 -8.18 18.08 4.45
C LYS A 54 -8.11 17.27 3.16
N TYR A 55 -7.25 16.26 3.11
CA TYR A 55 -7.18 15.35 1.96
C TYR A 55 -8.60 14.84 1.60
N PRO A 56 -8.97 14.85 0.31
CA PRO A 56 -10.33 14.54 -0.11
C PRO A 56 -10.82 13.18 0.39
N LEU A 57 -12.04 13.16 0.93
CA LEU A 57 -12.72 11.92 1.25
C LEU A 57 -13.15 11.22 -0.05
N GLN A 58 -12.99 9.90 -0.10
CA GLN A 58 -13.46 9.08 -1.23
C GLN A 58 -14.44 8.01 -0.73
N SER A 59 -15.74 8.25 -0.88
CA SER A 59 -16.81 7.26 -0.64
C SER A 59 -16.87 6.18 -1.73
N VAL A 60 -17.63 5.10 -1.50
CA VAL A 60 -17.89 4.08 -2.52
C VAL A 60 -18.55 4.69 -3.76
N THR A 61 -19.52 5.59 -3.57
CA THR A 61 -20.22 6.25 -4.69
C THR A 61 -19.28 7.14 -5.50
N GLU A 62 -18.45 7.96 -4.84
CA GLU A 62 -17.46 8.81 -5.52
C GLU A 62 -16.45 7.95 -6.27
N TRP A 63 -15.91 6.92 -5.61
CA TRP A 63 -15.02 5.94 -6.24
C TRP A 63 -15.67 5.36 -7.50
N GLN A 64 -16.88 4.80 -7.42
CA GLN A 64 -17.62 4.25 -8.57
C GLN A 64 -17.78 5.26 -9.72
N ASN A 65 -18.09 6.52 -9.40
CA ASN A 65 -18.28 7.57 -10.41
C ASN A 65 -16.98 7.94 -11.15
N LEU A 66 -15.82 7.74 -10.51
CA LEU A 66 -14.51 7.95 -11.14
C LEU A 66 -14.11 6.78 -12.03
N LEU A 67 -14.70 5.60 -11.84
CA LEU A 67 -14.34 4.44 -12.63
C LEU A 67 -14.96 4.51 -14.04
N THR A 68 -14.09 4.39 -15.04
CA THR A 68 -14.46 4.25 -16.46
C THR A 68 -13.81 3.00 -17.02
N PRO A 69 -14.27 2.44 -18.16
CA PRO A 69 -13.59 1.29 -18.77
C PRO A 69 -12.09 1.52 -19.08
N LYS A 70 -11.67 2.78 -19.16
CA LYS A 70 -10.25 3.18 -19.30
C LYS A 70 -9.53 3.22 -17.96
N ILE A 71 -10.19 3.74 -16.93
CA ILE A 71 -9.66 3.90 -15.56
C ILE A 71 -9.61 2.59 -14.81
N LEU A 72 -10.56 1.69 -15.05
CA LEU A 72 -10.59 0.35 -14.49
C LEU A 72 -11.22 -0.61 -15.50
N PRO A 73 -10.43 -1.49 -16.12
CA PRO A 73 -10.93 -2.40 -17.13
C PRO A 73 -11.72 -3.54 -16.47
N TYR A 74 -12.97 -3.29 -16.07
CA TYR A 74 -13.83 -4.19 -15.28
C TYR A 74 -14.04 -5.62 -15.81
N LYS A 75 -13.54 -5.93 -17.01
CA LYS A 75 -13.51 -7.29 -17.58
C LYS A 75 -12.28 -8.09 -17.16
N ARG A 76 -11.28 -7.43 -16.57
CA ARG A 76 -10.00 -8.02 -16.20
C ARG A 76 -10.00 -8.29 -14.69
N LYS A 77 -9.48 -9.45 -14.32
CA LYS A 77 -9.39 -9.91 -12.92
C LYS A 77 -7.98 -10.28 -12.50
N LYS A 78 -7.00 -10.07 -13.38
CA LYS A 78 -5.63 -10.56 -13.20
C LYS A 78 -4.75 -9.47 -12.63
N ILE A 79 -4.19 -9.70 -11.46
CA ILE A 79 -3.15 -8.86 -10.87
C ILE A 79 -1.83 -9.57 -11.14
N TYR A 80 -0.99 -8.98 -11.99
CA TYR A 80 0.34 -9.51 -12.24
C TYR A 80 1.32 -9.00 -11.18
N VAL A 81 2.24 -9.86 -10.76
CA VAL A 81 3.35 -9.49 -9.87
C VAL A 81 4.65 -9.85 -10.55
N ALA A 82 5.44 -8.83 -10.88
CA ALA A 82 6.81 -8.99 -11.33
C ALA A 82 7.73 -9.02 -10.10
N GLY A 83 8.45 -10.13 -9.92
CA GLY A 83 9.52 -10.19 -8.92
C GLY A 83 10.70 -9.27 -9.28
N PRO A 84 11.67 -9.10 -8.37
CA PRO A 84 12.89 -8.35 -8.65
C PRO A 84 13.55 -8.81 -9.96
N PRO A 85 13.87 -7.89 -10.91
CA PRO A 85 14.42 -8.25 -12.21
C PRO A 85 15.73 -9.04 -12.12
N GLY A 86 15.97 -9.90 -13.11
CA GLY A 86 17.25 -10.61 -13.26
C GLY A 86 18.40 -9.68 -13.68
N PHE A 87 19.58 -10.25 -13.88
CA PHE A 87 20.77 -9.53 -14.36
C PHE A 87 21.39 -10.25 -15.53
N THR A 88 21.77 -9.51 -16.58
CA THR A 88 22.64 -10.02 -17.65
C THR A 88 24.07 -10.19 -17.13
N LYS A 89 24.93 -10.82 -17.95
CA LYS A 89 26.36 -10.97 -17.64
C LYS A 89 27.12 -9.64 -17.67
N ASP A 90 26.66 -8.70 -18.49
CA ASP A 90 27.29 -7.40 -18.69
C ASP A 90 26.77 -6.34 -17.71
N CYS A 91 25.70 -6.65 -16.97
CA CYS A 91 25.16 -5.78 -15.95
C CYS A 91 26.21 -5.46 -14.88
N PRO A 92 26.35 -4.19 -14.45
CA PRO A 92 27.13 -3.86 -13.27
C PRO A 92 26.68 -4.68 -12.05
N PRO A 93 27.55 -4.95 -11.07
CA PRO A 93 27.22 -5.80 -9.93
C PRO A 93 26.33 -5.07 -8.90
N LEU A 94 25.16 -4.58 -9.33
CA LEU A 94 24.23 -3.74 -8.59
C LEU A 94 23.90 -4.32 -7.22
N GLN A 95 23.59 -5.61 -7.17
CA GLN A 95 23.26 -6.28 -5.91
C GLN A 95 24.43 -6.30 -4.93
N LYS A 96 25.68 -6.49 -5.40
CA LYS A 96 26.86 -6.46 -4.54
C LYS A 96 27.16 -5.05 -4.03
N ILE A 97 26.87 -4.04 -4.84
CA ILE A 97 27.03 -2.62 -4.47
C ILE A 97 25.99 -2.23 -3.42
N GLN A 98 24.73 -2.63 -3.61
CA GLN A 98 23.62 -2.30 -2.71
C GLN A 98 23.65 -3.12 -1.42
N TRP A 99 23.93 -4.42 -1.52
CA TRP A 99 23.85 -5.39 -0.43
C TRP A 99 25.20 -6.12 -0.24
N PRO A 100 26.17 -5.51 0.46
CA PRO A 100 27.42 -6.19 0.77
C PRO A 100 27.17 -7.44 1.64
N HIS A 101 28.08 -8.42 1.60
CA HIS A 101 27.97 -9.80 2.16
C HIS A 101 27.53 -9.96 3.64
N ARG A 102 27.27 -8.88 4.38
CA ARG A 102 26.86 -8.88 5.79
C ARG A 102 25.37 -8.56 6.01
N HIS A 103 24.59 -8.30 4.96
CA HIS A 103 23.16 -8.01 5.09
C HIS A 103 22.29 -9.25 4.89
N PRO A 104 21.17 -9.39 5.65
CA PRO A 104 20.16 -10.38 5.33
C PRO A 104 19.62 -10.12 3.91
N LEU A 105 19.36 -11.20 3.17
CA LEU A 105 18.77 -11.09 1.84
C LEU A 105 17.29 -10.67 1.94
N PRO A 106 16.78 -9.96 0.92
CA PRO A 106 15.36 -9.64 0.81
C PRO A 106 14.45 -10.87 0.94
N PRO A 107 13.21 -10.68 1.43
CA PRO A 107 12.25 -11.78 1.54
C PRO A 107 11.96 -12.39 0.16
N ASN A 108 11.66 -13.69 0.13
CA ASN A 108 11.22 -14.33 -1.10
C ASN A 108 9.90 -13.71 -1.57
N TYR A 109 9.92 -13.03 -2.71
CA TYR A 109 8.75 -12.34 -3.26
C TYR A 109 7.58 -13.29 -3.57
N LYS A 110 7.80 -14.60 -3.68
CA LYS A 110 6.71 -15.57 -3.81
C LYS A 110 5.73 -15.54 -2.64
N HIS A 111 6.21 -15.26 -1.43
CA HIS A 111 5.30 -15.09 -0.29
C HIS A 111 4.48 -13.80 -0.39
N VAL A 112 4.98 -12.77 -1.10
CA VAL A 112 4.18 -11.57 -1.41
C VAL A 112 3.05 -11.92 -2.37
N LEU A 113 3.30 -12.76 -3.39
CA LEU A 113 2.22 -13.26 -4.26
C LEU A 113 1.15 -14.02 -3.46
N GLU A 114 1.56 -14.94 -2.59
CA GLU A 114 0.63 -15.73 -1.76
C GLU A 114 -0.19 -14.83 -0.83
N TYR A 115 0.46 -13.85 -0.19
CA TYR A 115 -0.22 -12.86 0.63
C TYR A 115 -1.25 -12.06 -0.18
N LEU A 116 -0.85 -11.53 -1.33
CA LEU A 116 -1.73 -10.72 -2.18
C LEU A 116 -2.91 -11.53 -2.72
N ALA A 117 -2.71 -12.81 -3.02
CA ALA A 117 -3.78 -13.72 -3.43
C ALA A 117 -4.83 -13.92 -2.31
N ALA A 118 -4.38 -13.95 -1.05
CA ALA A 118 -5.28 -14.01 0.10
C ALA A 118 -5.95 -12.65 0.37
N PHE A 119 -5.20 -11.55 0.27
CA PHE A 119 -5.69 -10.20 0.53
C PHE A 119 -6.74 -9.76 -0.50
N TYR A 120 -6.42 -9.89 -1.79
CA TYR A 120 -7.30 -9.56 -2.92
C TYR A 120 -8.12 -10.78 -3.36
N THR A 121 -8.83 -11.39 -2.41
CA THR A 121 -9.73 -12.52 -2.68
C THR A 121 -10.74 -12.13 -3.77
N GLY A 122 -10.91 -12.98 -4.78
CA GLY A 122 -11.77 -12.72 -5.95
C GLY A 122 -11.01 -12.29 -7.21
N PHE A 123 -9.71 -11.96 -7.09
CA PHE A 123 -8.81 -11.68 -8.21
C PHE A 123 -7.83 -12.85 -8.43
N GLU A 124 -7.28 -12.93 -9.64
CA GLU A 124 -6.22 -13.89 -10.00
C GLU A 124 -4.87 -13.20 -9.85
N VAL A 125 -4.11 -13.53 -8.80
CA VAL A 125 -2.74 -13.04 -8.62
C VAL A 125 -1.78 -13.98 -9.34
N ILE A 126 -1.02 -13.45 -10.30
CA ILE A 126 -0.21 -14.22 -11.26
C ILE A 126 1.22 -13.70 -11.27
N GLU A 127 2.20 -14.61 -11.23
CA GLU A 127 3.61 -14.26 -11.43
C GLU A 127 3.86 -13.87 -12.89
N LEU A 128 4.45 -12.69 -13.11
CA LEU A 128 4.93 -12.29 -14.43
C LEU A 128 6.18 -13.12 -14.78
N PRO A 129 6.34 -13.62 -16.03
CA PRO A 129 7.52 -14.39 -16.42
C PRO A 129 8.82 -13.66 -16.11
N LYS A 130 9.77 -14.35 -15.47
CA LYS A 130 11.00 -13.74 -14.93
C LYS A 130 11.87 -13.06 -15.97
N GLU A 131 11.85 -13.61 -17.17
CA GLU A 131 12.51 -13.15 -18.38
C GLU A 131 11.89 -11.89 -18.99
N THR A 132 10.78 -11.39 -18.45
CA THR A 132 10.13 -10.16 -18.95
C THR A 132 10.94 -8.91 -18.61
N LEU A 133 11.67 -8.91 -17.49
CA LEU A 133 12.49 -7.78 -17.05
C LEU A 133 13.88 -8.24 -16.61
N CYS A 134 14.92 -7.58 -17.12
CA CYS A 134 16.30 -7.91 -16.79
C CYS A 134 17.18 -6.65 -16.79
N PHE A 135 17.95 -6.43 -15.72
CA PHE A 135 18.93 -5.37 -15.66
C PHE A 135 20.14 -5.68 -16.54
N ASP A 136 20.65 -4.66 -17.21
CA ASP A 136 21.79 -4.73 -18.11
C ASP A 136 22.63 -3.44 -18.06
N LYS A 137 23.78 -3.44 -18.72
CA LYS A 137 24.57 -2.23 -18.91
C LYS A 137 23.82 -1.28 -19.84
N TRP A 138 23.68 -0.01 -19.43
CA TRP A 138 23.18 1.01 -20.34
C TRP A 138 24.20 1.31 -21.44
N SER A 139 23.76 1.30 -22.70
CA SER A 139 24.54 1.73 -23.85
C SER A 139 23.65 2.49 -24.83
N ASN A 140 24.12 3.63 -25.33
CA ASN A 140 23.49 4.35 -26.43
C ASN A 140 24.51 4.53 -27.56
N ALA A 141 24.08 4.41 -28.82
CA ALA A 141 24.94 4.60 -30.00
C ALA A 141 25.57 6.00 -30.06
N GLU A 142 24.92 7.00 -29.45
CA GLU A 142 25.36 8.40 -29.43
C GLU A 142 26.28 8.73 -28.25
N ASP A 143 26.36 7.88 -27.22
CA ASP A 143 27.19 8.12 -26.03
C ASP A 143 28.14 6.93 -25.78
N PRO A 144 29.36 6.97 -26.36
CA PRO A 144 30.31 5.87 -26.29
C PRO A 144 30.95 5.68 -24.91
N LYS A 145 30.73 6.60 -23.95
CA LYS A 145 31.17 6.42 -22.56
C LYS A 145 29.95 6.06 -21.71
N PRO A 146 29.87 4.82 -21.18
CA PRO A 146 28.77 4.47 -20.29
C PRO A 146 28.84 5.35 -19.05
N SER A 147 27.91 6.29 -18.92
CA SER A 147 27.77 7.06 -17.68
C SER A 147 27.36 6.09 -16.56
N GLU A 148 28.08 6.16 -15.44
CA GLU A 148 27.72 5.40 -14.24
C GLU A 148 26.37 5.84 -13.66
N SER A 149 25.78 6.94 -14.14
CA SER A 149 24.48 7.45 -13.72
C SER A 149 23.28 6.72 -14.34
N PHE A 150 23.51 5.69 -15.16
CA PHE A 150 22.42 4.93 -15.78
C PHE A 150 22.62 3.42 -15.70
N VAL A 151 21.50 2.70 -15.73
CA VAL A 151 21.43 1.25 -15.94
C VAL A 151 20.30 0.97 -16.92
N ALA A 152 20.40 -0.10 -17.71
CA ALA A 152 19.31 -0.55 -18.56
C ALA A 152 18.39 -1.48 -17.78
N LEU A 153 17.08 -1.30 -17.93
CA LEU A 153 16.09 -2.32 -17.62
C LEU A 153 15.50 -2.80 -18.95
N ASN A 154 15.95 -3.97 -19.39
CA ASN A 154 15.54 -4.55 -20.65
C ASN A 154 14.18 -5.23 -20.48
N THR A 155 13.29 -4.99 -21.43
CA THR A 155 12.09 -5.77 -21.66
C THR A 155 12.33 -6.79 -22.77
N THR A 156 11.29 -7.54 -23.17
CA THR A 156 11.35 -8.40 -24.37
C THR A 156 11.41 -7.62 -25.69
N LYS A 157 11.17 -6.31 -25.68
CA LYS A 157 11.01 -5.48 -26.87
C LYS A 157 11.98 -4.30 -26.96
N GLU A 158 12.44 -3.78 -25.84
CA GLU A 158 13.22 -2.55 -25.77
C GLU A 158 14.12 -2.50 -24.54
N SER A 159 15.06 -1.55 -24.53
CA SER A 159 15.94 -1.26 -23.41
C SER A 159 15.57 0.10 -22.82
N ILE A 160 15.12 0.11 -21.57
CA ILE A 160 14.64 1.33 -20.91
C ILE A 160 15.75 1.89 -20.03
N ARG A 161 16.05 3.18 -20.19
CA ARG A 161 17.07 3.87 -19.42
C ARG A 161 16.55 4.17 -18.01
N ILE A 162 17.19 3.58 -17.00
CA ILE A 162 16.91 3.88 -15.60
C ILE A 162 17.99 4.81 -15.05
N ARG A 163 17.59 5.97 -14.55
CA ARG A 163 18.47 6.89 -13.83
C ARG A 163 18.89 6.27 -12.51
N LYS A 164 20.19 6.41 -12.21
CA LYS A 164 20.84 5.95 -11.00
C LYS A 164 21.61 7.10 -10.38
N ARG A 165 21.40 7.33 -9.09
CA ARG A 165 22.17 8.32 -8.31
C ARG A 165 22.87 7.67 -7.12
N PRO A 166 24.01 8.21 -6.66
CA PRO A 166 24.58 7.81 -5.37
C PRO A 166 23.57 8.01 -4.24
N MET A 167 23.67 7.21 -3.20
CA MET A 167 22.85 7.39 -2.00
C MET A 167 23.07 8.80 -1.39
N PRO A 168 22.00 9.53 -1.01
CA PRO A 168 22.13 10.81 -0.33
C PRO A 168 22.92 10.72 0.99
N LYS A 169 23.35 11.88 1.52
CA LYS A 169 24.03 12.01 2.84
C LYS A 169 25.27 11.11 3.01
N ASN A 170 26.04 10.90 1.93
CA ASN A 170 27.20 9.98 1.89
C ASN A 170 26.86 8.54 2.30
N GLY A 171 25.61 8.12 2.06
CA GLY A 171 25.20 6.75 2.27
C GLY A 171 25.95 5.77 1.37
N ARG A 172 25.92 4.49 1.73
CA ARG A 172 26.51 3.42 0.91
C ARG A 172 25.46 2.91 -0.07
N GLY A 173 25.86 2.72 -1.34
CA GLY A 173 24.99 2.19 -2.39
C GLY A 173 24.48 3.27 -3.32
N PHE A 174 23.32 3.03 -3.92
CA PHE A 174 22.69 3.92 -4.89
C PHE A 174 21.17 3.89 -4.77
N GLN A 175 20.51 4.78 -5.50
CA GLN A 175 19.08 4.79 -5.69
C GLN A 175 18.76 4.72 -7.19
N LEU A 176 17.68 4.04 -7.54
CA LEU A 176 17.12 4.01 -8.89
C LEU A 176 15.89 4.91 -8.98
N ASN A 177 15.71 5.60 -10.09
CA ASN A 177 14.55 6.45 -10.26
C ASN A 177 13.29 5.60 -10.44
N LEU A 178 12.29 5.83 -9.60
CA LEU A 178 11.07 5.04 -9.60
C LEU A 178 10.18 5.32 -10.80
N ASN A 179 10.18 6.55 -11.32
CA ASN A 179 9.36 6.92 -12.48
C ASN A 179 9.85 6.16 -13.72
N ASP A 180 11.16 6.09 -13.92
CA ASP A 180 11.75 5.31 -15.02
C ASP A 180 11.41 3.81 -14.91
N MET A 181 11.31 3.27 -13.68
CA MET A 181 10.93 1.87 -13.46
C MET A 181 9.42 1.63 -13.62
N LEU A 182 8.58 2.62 -13.30
CA LEU A 182 7.14 2.57 -13.58
C LEU A 182 6.86 2.61 -15.09
N ASP A 183 7.63 3.39 -15.86
CA ASP A 183 7.57 3.37 -17.33
C ASP A 183 7.89 1.96 -17.88
N ALA A 184 8.87 1.28 -17.29
CA ALA A 184 9.16 -0.11 -17.62
C ALA A 184 8.01 -1.07 -17.25
N ALA A 185 7.36 -0.88 -16.10
CA ALA A 185 6.18 -1.64 -15.74
C ALA A 185 5.03 -1.41 -16.76
N ILE A 186 4.81 -0.18 -17.21
CA ILE A 186 3.81 0.15 -18.24
C ILE A 186 4.13 -0.56 -19.55
N ALA A 187 5.39 -0.55 -19.97
CA ALA A 187 5.83 -1.18 -21.22
C ALA A 187 5.58 -2.69 -21.26
N VAL A 188 5.57 -3.35 -20.10
CA VAL A 188 5.38 -4.81 -19.97
C VAL A 188 4.00 -5.21 -19.41
N LEU A 189 3.12 -4.25 -19.12
CA LEU A 189 1.78 -4.52 -18.60
C LEU A 189 0.99 -5.43 -19.57
N PRO A 190 0.59 -6.65 -19.15
CA PRO A 190 -0.17 -7.54 -20.01
C PRO A 190 -1.53 -6.94 -20.42
N SER A 191 -1.97 -7.22 -21.65
CA SER A 191 -3.21 -6.65 -22.19
C SER A 191 -4.50 -7.15 -21.51
N ASP A 192 -4.41 -8.23 -20.73
CA ASP A 192 -5.48 -8.78 -19.90
C ASP A 192 -5.28 -8.52 -18.39
N ALA A 193 -4.26 -7.75 -18.02
CA ALA A 193 -4.01 -7.34 -16.63
C ALA A 193 -5.00 -6.27 -16.16
N LEU A 194 -5.56 -6.50 -14.97
CA LEU A 194 -6.20 -5.48 -14.17
C LEU A 194 -5.16 -4.54 -13.56
N ALA A 195 -4.06 -5.08 -13.05
CA ALA A 195 -2.95 -4.31 -12.51
C ALA A 195 -1.63 -5.09 -12.63
N LEU A 196 -0.50 -4.39 -12.55
CA LEU A 196 0.84 -4.97 -12.42
C LEU A 196 1.59 -4.31 -11.25
N LEU A 197 2.02 -5.13 -10.30
CA LEU A 197 2.95 -4.75 -9.24
C LEU A 197 4.38 -5.15 -9.63
N LEU A 198 5.29 -4.18 -9.63
CA LEU A 198 6.73 -4.39 -9.79
C LEU A 198 7.42 -4.39 -8.42
N LEU A 199 8.04 -5.51 -8.05
CA LEU A 199 8.82 -5.61 -6.82
C LEU A 199 10.30 -5.32 -7.10
N MET A 200 10.93 -4.56 -6.21
CA MET A 200 12.34 -4.18 -6.29
C MET A 200 13.07 -4.43 -4.97
N ASP A 201 14.38 -4.67 -5.07
CA ASP A 201 15.27 -4.83 -3.91
C ASP A 201 16.27 -3.68 -3.77
N PHE A 202 16.08 -2.60 -4.54
CA PHE A 202 16.95 -1.42 -4.57
C PHE A 202 16.25 -0.22 -3.95
N ASP A 203 17.03 0.68 -3.35
CA ASP A 203 16.47 1.95 -2.90
C ASP A 203 15.98 2.76 -4.10
N MET A 204 14.93 3.54 -3.90
CA MET A 204 14.26 4.26 -4.98
C MET A 204 14.18 5.76 -4.71
N TYR A 205 14.00 6.57 -5.74
CA TYR A 205 13.69 8.00 -5.59
C TYR A 205 12.77 8.51 -6.69
N GLU A 206 11.93 9.50 -6.40
CA GLU A 206 11.01 10.10 -7.38
C GLU A 206 11.67 11.26 -8.14
N ASP A 207 12.14 12.26 -7.39
CA ASP A 207 12.76 13.47 -7.91
C ASP A 207 13.94 13.94 -7.01
N ASP A 208 14.46 15.14 -7.29
CA ASP A 208 15.64 15.68 -6.61
C ASP A 208 15.33 16.13 -5.17
N ASP A 209 14.06 16.41 -4.85
CA ASP A 209 13.61 16.91 -3.55
C ASP A 209 13.04 15.80 -2.65
N ASP A 210 12.62 14.68 -3.24
CA ASP A 210 11.99 13.57 -2.52
C ASP A 210 13.01 12.57 -1.92
N GLU A 211 12.90 12.38 -0.60
CA GLU A 211 13.57 11.34 0.17
C GLU A 211 12.80 10.01 0.11
N SER A 212 12.59 9.50 -1.11
CA SER A 212 12.55 8.06 -1.42
C SER A 212 11.32 7.28 -0.88
N GLY A 213 10.35 7.04 -1.77
CA GLY A 213 9.21 6.17 -1.50
C GLY A 213 9.56 4.68 -1.41
N CYS A 214 8.97 3.98 -0.44
CA CYS A 214 8.99 2.52 -0.38
C CYS A 214 8.00 1.90 -1.40
N GLY A 215 7.05 2.69 -1.88
CA GLY A 215 6.10 2.32 -2.93
C GLY A 215 5.63 3.55 -3.70
N ARG A 216 5.09 3.32 -4.90
CA ARG A 216 4.39 4.31 -5.70
C ARG A 216 3.44 3.63 -6.69
N ALA A 217 2.25 4.17 -6.87
CA ALA A 217 1.31 3.73 -7.88
C ALA A 217 1.02 4.82 -8.92
N TYR A 218 1.03 4.42 -10.19
CA TYR A 218 0.35 5.16 -11.24
C TYR A 218 -0.99 4.48 -11.47
N GLY A 219 -1.95 4.77 -10.58
CA GLY A 219 -3.24 4.06 -10.53
C GLY A 219 -3.98 4.05 -11.87
N TYR A 220 -3.99 5.18 -12.58
CA TYR A 220 -4.60 5.30 -13.91
C TYR A 220 -3.92 4.42 -14.99
N SER A 221 -2.63 4.17 -14.83
CA SER A 221 -1.82 3.35 -15.73
C SER A 221 -1.80 1.87 -15.30
N HIS A 222 -2.53 1.49 -14.24
CA HIS A 222 -2.64 0.11 -13.76
C HIS A 222 -1.32 -0.52 -13.33
N VAL A 223 -0.35 0.31 -12.93
CA VAL A 223 0.95 -0.16 -12.47
C VAL A 223 1.31 0.45 -11.13
N CYS A 224 2.03 -0.32 -10.33
CA CYS A 224 2.68 0.17 -9.14
C CYS A 224 4.03 -0.50 -8.93
N ILE A 225 4.86 0.11 -8.08
CA ILE A 225 6.17 -0.39 -7.71
C ILE A 225 6.31 -0.38 -6.20
N VAL A 226 6.92 -1.42 -5.64
CA VAL A 226 7.27 -1.49 -4.21
C VAL A 226 8.70 -1.97 -4.07
N SER A 227 9.48 -1.25 -3.27
CA SER A 227 10.83 -1.66 -2.90
C SER A 227 10.86 -2.28 -1.51
N SER A 228 11.52 -3.43 -1.42
CA SER A 228 11.84 -4.06 -0.15
C SER A 228 12.97 -3.34 0.60
N PHE A 229 13.76 -2.49 -0.06
CA PHE A 229 15.04 -2.01 0.46
C PHE A 229 14.94 -1.38 1.85
N ARG A 230 14.14 -0.31 2.01
CA ARG A 230 14.06 0.42 3.28
C ARG A 230 13.31 -0.31 4.38
N TYR A 231 12.55 -1.34 4.02
CA TYR A 231 11.86 -2.18 5.00
C TYR A 231 12.76 -3.21 5.68
N ASN A 232 14.04 -3.31 5.28
CA ASN A 232 15.01 -4.17 5.94
C ASN A 232 15.09 -3.81 7.45
N PRO A 233 14.81 -4.76 8.36
CA PRO A 233 14.85 -4.50 9.80
C PRO A 233 16.21 -4.05 10.34
N ALA A 234 17.29 -4.20 9.56
CA ALA A 234 18.59 -3.63 9.88
C ALA A 234 18.58 -2.09 9.93
N PHE A 235 17.63 -1.43 9.27
CA PHE A 235 17.50 0.03 9.26
C PHE A 235 16.66 0.59 10.40
N ASP A 236 15.96 -0.25 11.16
CA ASP A 236 15.03 0.18 12.22
C ASP A 236 15.68 1.09 13.26
N LYS A 237 16.95 0.83 13.62
CA LYS A 237 17.68 1.67 14.57
C LYS A 237 17.95 3.07 14.00
N GLY A 238 18.19 3.18 12.70
CA GLY A 238 18.48 4.46 12.04
C GLY A 238 17.25 5.36 11.89
N ILE A 239 16.05 4.78 11.92
CA ILE A 239 14.76 5.50 11.88
C ILE A 239 14.06 5.53 13.24
N GLU A 240 14.75 5.13 14.32
CA GLU A 240 14.24 5.07 15.68
C GLU A 240 12.88 4.34 15.81
N LEU A 241 12.73 3.23 15.05
CA LEU A 241 11.45 2.52 14.99
C LEU A 241 11.10 1.87 16.34
N ASP A 242 9.95 2.25 16.89
CA ASP A 242 9.31 1.59 18.02
C ASP A 242 8.57 0.32 17.56
N ARG A 243 9.23 -0.83 17.69
CA ARG A 243 8.64 -2.12 17.34
C ARG A 243 7.54 -2.58 18.30
N GLU A 244 7.49 -2.05 19.52
CA GLU A 244 6.47 -2.46 20.49
C GLU A 244 5.10 -1.87 20.14
N HIS A 245 5.10 -0.69 19.51
CA HIS A 245 3.91 0.09 19.17
C HIS A 245 3.64 0.18 17.66
N VAL A 246 3.97 -0.88 16.92
CA VAL A 246 3.40 -1.12 15.58
C VAL A 246 1.96 -1.64 15.70
N TRP A 247 1.21 -1.70 14.60
CA TRP A 247 -0.14 -2.24 14.61
C TRP A 247 -0.19 -3.66 15.21
N PRO A 248 -1.19 -4.00 16.06
CA PRO A 248 -2.30 -3.17 16.56
C PRO A 248 -1.97 -2.35 17.81
N ALA A 249 -0.77 -2.49 18.38
CA ALA A 249 -0.35 -1.79 19.59
C ALA A 249 -0.09 -0.28 19.40
N SER A 250 -0.04 0.19 18.15
CA SER A 250 0.02 1.62 17.78
C SER A 250 -1.06 2.47 18.45
N HIS A 251 -2.21 1.87 18.78
CA HIS A 251 -3.33 2.52 19.48
C HIS A 251 -3.23 2.46 21.03
N CYS A 252 -2.09 2.04 21.58
CA CYS A 252 -1.84 2.03 23.03
C CYS A 252 -1.98 3.45 23.61
N ALA A 253 -2.89 3.65 24.57
CA ALA A 253 -3.20 4.98 25.09
C ALA A 253 -1.98 5.69 25.72
N LYS A 254 -1.10 4.94 26.39
CA LYS A 254 0.14 5.49 26.99
C LYS A 254 1.12 5.95 25.92
N TYR A 255 1.33 5.14 24.89
CA TYR A 255 2.18 5.47 23.76
C TYR A 255 1.66 6.70 23.02
N VAL A 256 0.38 6.71 22.68
CA VAL A 256 -0.26 7.84 21.98
C VAL A 256 -0.10 9.13 22.79
N GLN A 257 -0.40 9.10 24.10
CA GLN A 257 -0.23 10.28 24.95
C GLN A 257 1.23 10.73 25.03
N ALA A 258 2.19 9.80 25.07
CA ALA A 258 3.61 10.14 25.07
C ALA A 258 4.05 10.79 23.76
N GLN A 259 3.56 10.32 22.60
CA GLN A 259 3.85 10.96 21.31
C GLN A 259 3.22 12.34 21.22
N VAL A 260 1.96 12.48 21.65
CA VAL A 260 1.26 13.78 21.71
C VAL A 260 2.02 14.79 22.59
N ASN A 261 2.48 14.37 23.78
CA ASN A 261 3.17 15.26 24.73
C ASN A 261 4.54 15.76 24.23
N LYS A 262 5.13 15.13 23.21
CA LYS A 262 6.37 15.64 22.59
C LYS A 262 6.15 16.91 21.77
N PHE A 263 4.91 17.15 21.34
CA PHE A 263 4.57 18.23 20.41
C PHE A 263 3.56 19.23 20.99
N ILE A 264 2.69 18.77 21.88
CA ILE A 264 1.69 19.59 22.55
C ILE A 264 2.07 19.70 24.02
N GLU A 265 2.35 20.91 24.50
CA GLU A 265 2.60 21.13 25.92
C GLU A 265 1.38 20.70 26.75
N PRO A 266 1.60 19.96 27.86
CA PRO A 266 0.50 19.62 28.76
C PRO A 266 -0.13 20.90 29.31
N SER A 267 -1.41 21.14 29.02
CA SER A 267 -2.14 22.24 29.64
C SER A 267 -2.29 21.99 31.15
N GLU A 268 -1.76 22.89 31.98
CA GLU A 268 -1.93 22.84 33.45
C GLU A 268 -3.35 23.24 33.93
N THR A 269 -4.21 23.77 33.05
CA THR A 269 -5.50 24.40 33.42
C THR A 269 -6.68 24.08 32.51
N GLY A 270 -6.59 23.06 31.66
CA GLY A 270 -7.70 22.66 30.78
C GLY A 270 -8.91 22.11 31.54
N PRO A 271 -10.15 22.37 31.08
CA PRO A 271 -11.33 21.76 31.68
C PRO A 271 -11.19 20.23 31.61
N VAL A 272 -11.39 19.56 32.74
CA VAL A 272 -11.46 18.09 32.83
C VAL A 272 -12.57 17.66 31.89
N SER A 273 -12.21 17.14 30.71
CA SER A 273 -13.19 16.59 29.78
C SER A 273 -13.96 15.50 30.48
N LYS A 274 -15.30 15.52 30.36
CA LYS A 274 -16.16 14.46 30.93
C LYS A 274 -15.59 13.12 30.53
N ALA A 275 -15.29 12.27 31.51
CA ALA A 275 -14.76 10.93 31.30
C ALA A 275 -15.70 10.15 30.37
N HIS A 276 -15.38 10.12 29.08
CA HIS A 276 -16.03 9.22 28.14
C HIS A 276 -15.54 7.82 28.51
N THR A 277 -16.47 6.90 28.73
CA THR A 277 -16.12 5.50 28.88
C THR A 277 -15.40 5.08 27.60
N PRO A 278 -14.13 4.63 27.66
CA PRO A 278 -13.39 4.28 26.46
C PRO A 278 -14.11 3.14 25.74
N LEU A 279 -14.36 3.34 24.44
CA LEU A 279 -14.88 2.29 23.58
C LEU A 279 -13.96 1.06 23.68
N GLN A 280 -14.55 -0.10 23.95
CA GLN A 280 -13.78 -1.34 24.09
C GLN A 280 -13.50 -1.95 22.73
N PRO A 281 -12.32 -2.56 22.52
CA PRO A 281 -12.03 -3.23 21.27
C PRO A 281 -12.98 -4.42 21.06
N SER A 282 -13.38 -4.63 19.81
CA SER A 282 -14.11 -5.83 19.41
C SER A 282 -13.34 -7.12 19.72
N LYS A 283 -14.03 -8.26 19.69
CA LYS A 283 -13.37 -9.58 19.86
C LYS A 283 -12.26 -9.83 18.84
N PRO A 284 -12.43 -9.55 17.53
CA PRO A 284 -11.34 -9.67 16.56
C PRO A 284 -10.13 -8.79 16.89
N LEU A 285 -10.35 -7.52 17.23
CA LEU A 285 -9.26 -6.60 17.57
C LEU A 285 -8.54 -7.02 18.86
N ALA A 286 -9.29 -7.46 19.87
CA ALA A 286 -8.70 -8.01 21.10
C ALA A 286 -7.85 -9.25 20.84
N ARG A 287 -8.25 -10.12 19.90
CA ARG A 287 -7.43 -11.28 19.48
C ARG A 287 -6.17 -10.86 18.74
N ALA A 288 -6.26 -9.85 17.86
CA ALA A 288 -5.09 -9.31 17.17
C ALA A 288 -4.07 -8.73 18.18
N MET A 289 -4.55 -7.99 19.19
CA MET A 289 -3.71 -7.49 20.28
C MET A 289 -3.05 -8.64 21.07
N GLN A 290 -3.80 -9.68 21.43
CA GLN A 290 -3.24 -10.83 22.13
C GLN A 290 -2.17 -11.56 21.30
N ALA A 291 -2.40 -11.70 19.98
CA ALA A 291 -1.44 -12.29 19.06
C ALA A 291 -0.14 -11.46 18.99
N HIS A 292 -0.25 -10.13 18.92
CA HIS A 292 0.89 -9.22 18.94
C HIS A 292 1.74 -9.36 20.20
N LEU A 293 1.10 -9.42 21.38
CA LEU A 293 1.79 -9.50 22.67
C LEU A 293 2.65 -10.77 22.84
N ILE A 294 2.30 -11.86 22.15
CA ILE A 294 3.03 -13.13 22.21
C ILE A 294 3.87 -13.40 20.96
N ALA A 295 3.76 -12.55 19.94
CA ALA A 295 4.49 -12.71 18.70
C ALA A 295 5.98 -12.45 18.92
N ASN A 296 6.82 -13.29 18.31
CA ASN A 296 8.26 -13.08 18.25
C ASN A 296 8.72 -13.31 16.80
N PRO A 297 8.35 -12.40 15.87
CA PRO A 297 8.60 -12.60 14.46
C PRO A 297 10.10 -12.55 14.16
N SER A 298 10.56 -13.42 13.25
CA SER A 298 11.91 -13.32 12.73
C SER A 298 12.10 -12.00 11.96
N PRO A 299 13.34 -11.49 11.82
CA PRO A 299 13.62 -10.33 10.96
C PRO A 299 13.08 -10.50 9.53
N THR A 300 13.22 -11.69 8.94
CA THR A 300 12.69 -11.96 7.60
C THR A 300 11.17 -11.89 7.54
N SER A 301 10.48 -12.37 8.59
CA SER A 301 9.02 -12.30 8.68
C SER A 301 8.53 -10.86 8.83
N MET A 302 9.18 -10.06 9.67
CA MET A 302 8.90 -8.62 9.77
C MET A 302 9.12 -7.94 8.43
N TRP A 303 10.24 -8.20 7.77
CA TRP A 303 10.53 -7.60 6.48
C TRP A 303 9.46 -7.93 5.43
N LEU A 304 9.07 -9.21 5.34
CA LEU A 304 8.01 -9.65 4.42
C LEU A 304 6.67 -8.96 4.72
N GLU A 305 6.26 -8.89 5.98
CA GLU A 305 5.01 -8.23 6.39
C GLU A 305 4.97 -6.78 5.90
N ARG A 306 6.05 -6.02 6.13
CA ARG A 306 6.15 -4.62 5.69
C ARG A 306 5.96 -4.48 4.18
N VAL A 307 6.66 -5.31 3.40
CA VAL A 307 6.53 -5.31 1.93
C VAL A 307 5.10 -5.68 1.49
N CYS A 308 4.48 -6.66 2.13
CA CYS A 308 3.12 -7.09 1.81
C CYS A 308 2.09 -5.98 2.06
N ARG A 309 2.27 -5.18 3.11
CA ARG A 309 1.39 -4.07 3.45
C ARG A 309 1.44 -2.98 2.38
N THR A 310 2.63 -2.51 2.04
CA THR A 310 2.83 -1.50 0.98
C THR A 310 2.39 -2.02 -0.37
N ALA A 311 2.71 -3.28 -0.71
CA ALA A 311 2.23 -3.91 -1.94
C ALA A 311 0.70 -3.91 -2.03
N SER A 312 0.03 -4.13 -0.92
CA SER A 312 -1.43 -4.07 -0.86
C SER A 312 -1.92 -2.64 -1.02
N HIS A 313 -1.35 -1.68 -0.30
CA HIS A 313 -1.67 -0.26 -0.43
C HIS A 313 -1.55 0.24 -1.88
N GLU A 314 -0.40 0.02 -2.52
CA GLU A 314 -0.14 0.49 -3.88
C GLU A 314 -1.04 -0.20 -4.92
N LEU A 315 -1.38 -1.48 -4.72
CA LEU A 315 -2.38 -2.14 -5.55
C LEU A 315 -3.78 -1.55 -5.35
N GLY A 316 -4.13 -1.09 -4.16
CA GLY A 316 -5.39 -0.39 -3.91
C GLY A 316 -5.53 0.86 -4.77
N HIS A 317 -4.45 1.61 -4.94
CA HIS A 317 -4.40 2.73 -5.89
C HIS A 317 -4.59 2.29 -7.35
N CYS A 318 -4.05 1.14 -7.77
CA CYS A 318 -4.35 0.57 -9.10
C CYS A 318 -5.83 0.16 -9.27
N LEU A 319 -6.55 -0.06 -8.17
CA LEU A 319 -8.00 -0.29 -8.16
C LEU A 319 -8.82 1.00 -7.99
N GLY A 320 -8.17 2.16 -8.07
CA GLY A 320 -8.79 3.49 -8.01
C GLY A 320 -9.07 3.99 -6.59
N MET A 321 -8.61 3.30 -5.54
CA MET A 321 -8.78 3.77 -4.16
C MET A 321 -7.81 4.91 -3.87
N ASP A 322 -8.30 6.02 -3.33
CA ASP A 322 -7.46 7.10 -2.79
C ASP A 322 -7.07 6.83 -1.33
N HIS A 323 -6.26 7.72 -0.73
CA HIS A 323 -5.94 7.61 0.68
C HIS A 323 -7.22 7.62 1.56
N CYS A 324 -7.27 6.72 2.54
CA CYS A 324 -8.41 6.58 3.42
C CYS A 324 -8.33 7.53 4.62
N MET A 325 -9.39 8.31 4.82
CA MET A 325 -9.50 9.29 5.90
C MET A 325 -10.52 8.87 6.97
N TYR A 326 -11.18 7.72 6.83
CA TYR A 326 -12.35 7.35 7.65
C TYR A 326 -12.00 6.54 8.90
N TYR A 327 -11.00 5.67 8.77
CA TYR A 327 -10.62 4.64 9.73
C TYR A 327 -9.12 4.36 9.67
N ALA A 328 -8.61 3.72 10.71
CA ALA A 328 -7.41 2.93 10.61
C ALA A 328 -7.57 1.94 9.44
N CYS A 329 -6.82 2.13 8.37
CA CYS A 329 -6.95 1.40 7.11
C CYS A 329 -5.58 1.26 6.45
N ILE A 330 -5.34 0.15 5.75
CA ILE A 330 -4.14 -0.02 4.92
C ILE A 330 -4.03 1.02 3.81
N MET A 331 -5.14 1.64 3.40
CA MET A 331 -5.18 2.70 2.39
C MET A 331 -4.89 4.08 2.98
N GLN A 332 -4.55 4.22 4.26
CA GLN A 332 -4.14 5.54 4.76
C GLN A 332 -2.80 5.97 4.15
N GLY A 333 -2.63 7.26 3.87
CA GLY A 333 -1.34 7.81 3.48
C GLY A 333 -0.29 7.65 4.58
N SER A 334 0.98 7.56 4.20
CA SER A 334 2.11 7.49 5.14
C SER A 334 3.28 8.33 4.65
N ASN A 335 3.79 9.18 5.53
CA ASN A 335 4.99 9.98 5.29
C ASN A 335 6.27 9.31 5.81
N SER A 336 6.15 8.19 6.53
CA SER A 336 7.30 7.52 7.11
C SER A 336 7.05 6.03 7.34
N ILE A 337 8.12 5.24 7.42
CA ILE A 337 8.04 3.82 7.79
C ILE A 337 7.38 3.63 9.16
N PRO A 338 7.72 4.38 10.22
CA PRO A 338 7.02 4.25 11.50
C PRO A 338 5.51 4.55 11.41
N GLU A 339 5.06 5.41 10.51
CA GLU A 339 3.63 5.64 10.26
C GLU A 339 2.98 4.45 9.54
N ASP A 340 3.57 3.96 8.46
CA ASP A 340 3.08 2.81 7.69
C ASP A 340 2.87 1.58 8.59
N LEU A 341 3.81 1.33 9.51
CA LEU A 341 3.72 0.20 10.45
C LEU A 341 2.70 0.39 11.57
N ARG A 342 2.18 1.60 11.79
CA ARG A 342 1.07 1.84 12.73
C ARG A 342 -0.30 1.55 12.12
N GLN A 343 -0.40 1.51 10.79
CA GLN A 343 -1.64 1.23 10.08
C GLN A 343 -2.00 -0.26 10.15
N PRO A 344 -3.27 -0.66 9.99
CA PRO A 344 -3.66 -2.06 9.95
C PRO A 344 -3.38 -2.73 8.59
N PRO A 345 -3.15 -4.05 8.54
CA PRO A 345 -2.99 -4.80 7.29
C PRO A 345 -4.37 -5.25 6.74
N TYR A 346 -5.36 -4.37 6.73
CA TYR A 346 -6.71 -4.65 6.21
C TYR A 346 -7.36 -3.39 5.61
N LEU A 347 -8.37 -3.60 4.77
CA LEU A 347 -9.27 -2.54 4.32
C LEU A 347 -10.33 -2.26 5.38
N CYS A 348 -10.61 -0.98 5.62
CA CYS A 348 -11.75 -0.58 6.43
C CYS A 348 -13.09 -0.85 5.70
N PRO A 349 -14.25 -0.74 6.36
CA PRO A 349 -15.54 -1.03 5.72
C PRO A 349 -15.84 -0.21 4.45
N ILE A 350 -15.31 1.01 4.34
CA ILE A 350 -15.52 1.85 3.14
C ILE A 350 -14.70 1.29 1.97
N ASP A 351 -13.40 1.05 2.17
CA ASP A 351 -12.52 0.59 1.09
C ASP A 351 -12.77 -0.88 0.74
N ASN A 352 -13.19 -1.69 1.72
CA ASN A 352 -13.67 -3.06 1.46
C ASN A 352 -14.94 -3.03 0.60
N ALA A 353 -15.87 -2.12 0.86
CA ALA A 353 -17.08 -2.00 0.04
C ALA A 353 -16.76 -1.57 -1.42
N LYS A 354 -15.71 -0.78 -1.65
CA LYS A 354 -15.19 -0.50 -3.01
C LYS A 354 -14.72 -1.80 -3.68
N LEU A 355 -13.92 -2.60 -2.97
CA LEU A 355 -13.43 -3.88 -3.48
C LEU A 355 -14.57 -4.87 -3.77
N ASP A 356 -15.50 -5.02 -2.83
CA ASP A 356 -16.67 -5.90 -2.95
C ASP A 356 -17.54 -5.50 -4.15
N THR A 357 -17.71 -4.20 -4.36
CA THR A 357 -18.42 -3.65 -5.51
C THR A 357 -17.74 -4.05 -6.82
N LEU A 358 -16.42 -3.93 -6.90
CA LEU A 358 -15.66 -4.34 -8.08
C LEU A 358 -15.84 -5.82 -8.38
N ILE A 359 -15.73 -6.67 -7.35
CA ILE A 359 -15.89 -8.12 -7.47
C ILE A 359 -17.30 -8.46 -7.95
N ALA A 360 -18.33 -7.83 -7.35
CA ALA A 360 -19.72 -8.05 -7.73
C ALA A 360 -19.98 -7.66 -9.20
N ASP A 361 -19.42 -6.55 -9.67
CA ASP A 361 -19.58 -6.11 -11.05
C ASP A 361 -18.89 -7.06 -12.04
N ILE A 362 -17.68 -7.55 -11.72
CA ILE A 362 -17.01 -8.60 -12.49
C ILE A 362 -17.89 -9.87 -12.57
N MET A 363 -18.46 -10.31 -11.44
CA MET A 363 -19.32 -11.50 -11.40
C MET A 363 -20.60 -11.33 -12.21
N ARG A 364 -21.29 -10.18 -12.09
CA ARG A 364 -22.51 -9.87 -12.87
C ARG A 364 -22.26 -9.94 -14.37
N MET A 365 -21.11 -9.45 -14.83
CA MET A 365 -20.73 -9.52 -16.25
C MET A 365 -20.49 -10.95 -16.72
N VAL A 366 -19.81 -11.78 -15.92
CA VAL A 366 -19.57 -13.20 -16.25
C VAL A 366 -20.90 -13.95 -16.38
N VAL A 367 -21.82 -13.79 -15.43
CA VAL A 367 -23.15 -14.41 -15.47
C VAL A 367 -23.98 -13.89 -16.64
N GLY A 368 -23.96 -12.57 -16.91
CA GLY A 368 -24.66 -11.98 -18.05
C GLY A 368 -24.17 -12.51 -19.40
N LEU A 369 -22.85 -12.69 -19.57
CA LEU A 369 -22.26 -13.28 -20.77
C LEU A 369 -22.61 -14.76 -20.95
N LEU A 370 -22.64 -15.53 -19.86
CA LEU A 370 -23.09 -16.92 -19.87
C LEU A 370 -24.59 -17.03 -20.21
N GLY A 371 -25.42 -16.20 -19.60
CA GLY A 371 -26.86 -16.14 -19.87
C GLY A 371 -27.18 -15.75 -21.32
N PHE A 372 -26.40 -14.81 -21.90
CA PHE A 372 -26.52 -14.45 -23.32
C PHE A 372 -26.09 -15.59 -24.25
N ARG A 373 -24.98 -16.27 -23.97
CA ARG A 373 -24.50 -17.43 -24.76
C ARG A 373 -25.42 -18.65 -24.66
N LEU A 374 -26.12 -18.82 -23.53
CA LEU A 374 -27.03 -19.94 -23.29
C LEU A 374 -28.50 -19.60 -23.59
N GLY A 375 -28.81 -18.40 -24.10
CA GLY A 375 -30.15 -18.01 -24.52
C GLY A 375 -31.16 -17.85 -23.36
N TRP A 376 -30.70 -17.50 -22.16
CA TRP A 376 -31.57 -17.38 -20.99
C TRP A 376 -32.45 -16.13 -21.08
N LYS A 377 -33.78 -16.32 -20.99
CA LYS A 377 -34.74 -15.21 -20.88
C LYS A 377 -34.61 -14.53 -19.52
N ARG A 378 -34.74 -13.19 -19.51
CA ARG A 378 -34.54 -12.25 -18.37
C ARG A 378 -35.17 -12.60 -17.01
N GLY A 379 -35.98 -13.65 -16.89
CA GLY A 379 -36.64 -14.07 -15.65
C GLY A 379 -35.77 -14.86 -14.66
N TRP A 380 -34.70 -15.52 -15.12
CA TRP A 380 -33.93 -16.47 -14.28
C TRP A 380 -32.79 -15.83 -13.45
N ILE A 381 -32.37 -14.61 -13.79
CA ILE A 381 -31.23 -13.94 -13.12
C ILE A 381 -31.57 -13.53 -11.67
N MET A 382 -32.85 -13.30 -11.37
CA MET A 382 -33.29 -12.87 -10.03
C MET A 382 -33.34 -14.02 -9.01
N GLU A 383 -33.47 -15.29 -9.45
CA GLU A 383 -33.55 -16.45 -8.55
C GLU A 383 -32.19 -17.00 -8.09
N MET A 384 -31.08 -16.69 -8.79
CA MET A 384 -29.74 -17.08 -8.36
C MET A 384 -29.05 -16.05 -7.45
N MET A 385 -29.64 -14.86 -7.29
CA MET A 385 -29.10 -13.76 -6.48
C MET A 385 -29.83 -13.56 -5.14
N ALA A 386 -30.81 -14.41 -4.83
CA ALA A 386 -31.47 -14.53 -3.53
C ALA A 386 -30.92 -15.74 -2.78
#